data_AF-A0A6J1WCL0-F1
#
_entry.id   AF-A0A6J1WCL0-F1
#
_cell.length_a   1.000
_cell.length_b   1.000
_cell.length_c   1.000
_cell.angle_alpha   90.00
_cell.angle_beta   90.00
_cell.angle_gamma   90.00
#
_symmetry.space_group_name_H-M   'P 1'
#
loop_
_entity.id
_entity.type
_entity.pdbx_description
1 polymer ?
#
loop_
_entity_poly.entity_id
_entity_poly.type
_entity_poly.pdbx_seq_one_letter_code
_entity_poly.pdbx_strand_id
1 'polypeptide(L)'
;MEVLSAFTGVLHVPNLSQPEHVLAVLEESDAFSKRDLAKIQNELRGAKIFIGIKKLLALVDMVKQTDEEYRVFKFLTKMQEEGGLDLGTTIQ
;
A
#
# COMPACT_ATOMS: atom_id res chain seq x y z
N MET A 1 35.64 -5.90 8.65
CA MET A 1 35.21 -6.80 7.56
C MET A 1 33.77 -6.44 7.22
N GLU A 2 33.52 -5.99 5.98
CA GLU A 2 32.16 -5.77 5.50
C GLU A 2 31.51 -7.12 5.16
N VAL A 3 30.48 -7.48 5.91
CA VAL A 3 29.76 -8.76 5.79
C VAL A 3 29.24 -9.01 4.37
N LEU A 4 28.96 -7.94 3.61
CA LEU A 4 28.50 -8.02 2.22
C LEU A 4 29.50 -8.68 1.27
N SER A 5 30.81 -8.53 1.54
CA SER A 5 31.88 -9.12 0.71
C SER A 5 31.93 -10.66 0.76
N ALA A 6 31.25 -11.28 1.73
CA ALA A 6 31.15 -12.73 1.86
C ALA A 6 30.05 -13.35 0.98
N PHE A 7 29.12 -12.55 0.45
CA PHE A 7 28.04 -13.03 -0.41
C PHE A 7 28.44 -12.98 -1.89
N THR A 8 27.98 -13.95 -2.67
CA THR A 8 28.24 -14.01 -4.12
C THR A 8 27.40 -13.02 -4.93
N GLY A 9 26.39 -12.42 -4.33
CA GLY A 9 25.53 -11.41 -4.95
C GLY A 9 24.56 -10.80 -3.95
N VAL A 10 24.01 -9.64 -4.33
CA VAL A 10 23.02 -8.91 -3.54
C VAL A 10 21.80 -8.65 -4.43
N LEU A 11 20.63 -9.14 -4.01
CA LEU A 11 19.36 -8.86 -4.67
C LEU A 11 18.57 -7.89 -3.82
N HIS A 12 18.28 -6.71 -4.37
CA HIS A 12 17.44 -5.73 -3.71
C HIS A 12 15.96 -6.11 -3.87
N VAL A 13 15.22 -6.15 -2.75
CA VAL A 13 13.78 -6.34 -2.73
C VAL A 13 13.14 -5.01 -2.35
N PRO A 14 12.68 -4.21 -3.33
CA PRO A 14 12.13 -2.88 -3.05
C PRO A 14 10.72 -2.96 -2.44
N ASN A 15 10.34 -1.89 -1.76
CA ASN A 15 8.95 -1.63 -1.40
C ASN A 15 8.09 -1.33 -2.65
N LEU A 16 6.78 -1.51 -2.51
CA LEU A 16 5.80 -1.10 -3.51
C LEU A 16 5.74 0.43 -3.54
N SER A 17 5.80 0.98 -4.74
CA SER A 17 5.88 2.44 -4.97
C SER A 17 5.00 2.97 -6.08
N GLN A 18 4.28 2.09 -6.79
CA GLN A 18 3.37 2.46 -7.87
C GLN A 18 1.94 2.06 -7.50
N PRO A 19 0.92 2.86 -7.87
CA PRO A 19 -0.48 2.54 -7.59
C PRO A 19 -0.89 1.15 -8.06
N GLU A 20 -0.41 0.73 -9.24
CA GLU A 20 -0.71 -0.55 -9.87
C GLU A 20 -0.22 -1.73 -9.02
N HIS A 21 0.93 -1.58 -8.35
CA HIS A 21 1.45 -2.61 -7.45
C HIS A 21 0.57 -2.79 -6.21
N VAL A 22 0.03 -1.70 -5.66
CA VAL A 22 -0.88 -1.76 -4.52
C VAL A 22 -2.20 -2.39 -4.96
N LEU A 23 -2.76 -1.95 -6.08
CA LEU A 23 -4.03 -2.47 -6.61
C LEU A 23 -3.95 -3.97 -6.89
N ALA A 24 -2.86 -4.46 -7.49
CA ALA A 24 -2.66 -5.89 -7.72
C ALA A 24 -2.73 -6.72 -6.41
N VAL A 25 -2.17 -6.20 -5.31
CA VAL A 25 -2.26 -6.87 -4.01
C VAL A 25 -3.68 -6.82 -3.44
N LEU A 26 -4.37 -5.69 -3.61
CA LEU A 26 -5.74 -5.53 -3.12
C LEU A 26 -6.74 -6.40 -3.90
N GLU A 27 -6.56 -6.55 -5.21
CA GLU A 27 -7.36 -7.43 -6.06
C GLU A 27 -7.29 -8.90 -5.61
N GLU A 28 -6.08 -9.39 -5.29
CA GLU A 28 -5.87 -10.76 -4.79
C GLU A 28 -6.32 -10.97 -3.34
N SER A 29 -6.73 -9.91 -2.65
CA SER A 29 -7.08 -9.98 -1.23
C SER A 29 -8.56 -10.24 -0.94
N ASP A 30 -9.44 -10.02 -1.92
CA ASP A 30 -10.91 -10.00 -1.76
C ASP A 30 -11.42 -9.06 -0.64
N ALA A 31 -10.61 -8.09 -0.18
CA ALA A 31 -11.01 -7.17 0.89
C ALA A 31 -11.93 -6.03 0.41
N PHE A 32 -11.90 -5.74 -0.90
CA PHE A 32 -12.54 -4.58 -1.52
C PHE A 32 -13.39 -5.00 -2.72
N SER A 33 -14.53 -4.34 -2.92
CA SER A 33 -15.30 -4.51 -4.15
C SER A 33 -14.62 -3.83 -5.34
N LYS A 34 -15.02 -4.16 -6.58
CA LYS A 34 -14.53 -3.46 -7.78
C LYS A 34 -14.75 -1.94 -7.72
N ARG A 35 -15.86 -1.51 -7.10
CA ARG A 35 -16.16 -0.10 -6.90
C ARG A 35 -15.17 0.56 -5.93
N ASP A 36 -14.79 -0.16 -4.88
CA ASP A 36 -13.84 0.33 -3.89
C ASP A 36 -12.42 0.40 -4.45
N LEU A 37 -12.01 -0.61 -5.23
CA LEU A 37 -10.73 -0.60 -5.95
C LEU A 37 -10.63 0.59 -6.92
N ALA A 38 -11.70 0.91 -7.64
CA ALA A 38 -11.74 2.09 -8.51
C ALA A 38 -11.60 3.42 -7.73
N LYS A 39 -12.21 3.51 -6.53
CA LYS A 39 -12.03 4.68 -5.66
C LYS A 39 -10.59 4.78 -5.18
N ILE A 40 -10.02 3.67 -4.69
CA ILE A 40 -8.62 3.63 -4.23
C ILE A 40 -7.67 4.02 -5.37
N GLN A 41 -7.87 3.51 -6.58
CA GLN A 41 -7.06 3.88 -7.75
C GLN A 41 -7.08 5.38 -8.02
N ASN A 42 -8.24 6.03 -7.90
CA ASN A 42 -8.36 7.47 -8.10
C ASN A 42 -7.61 8.25 -7.00
N GLU A 43 -7.72 7.82 -5.74
CA GLU A 43 -7.03 8.46 -4.60
C GLU A 43 -5.51 8.26 -4.64
N LEU A 44 -5.03 7.13 -5.16
CA LEU A 44 -3.60 6.85 -5.31
C LEU A 44 -2.97 7.62 -6.49
N ARG A 45 -3.76 8.21 -7.38
CA ARG A 45 -3.25 8.88 -8.57
C ARG A 45 -2.43 10.11 -8.18
N GLY A 46 -1.14 10.11 -8.54
CA GLY A 46 -0.22 11.19 -8.22
C GLY A 46 0.30 11.17 -6.79
N ALA A 47 -0.12 10.20 -5.98
CA ALA A 47 0.39 10.01 -4.63
C ALA A 47 1.77 9.37 -4.63
N LYS A 48 2.57 9.66 -3.59
CA LYS A 48 3.82 8.97 -3.33
C LYS A 48 3.53 7.75 -2.45
N ILE A 49 3.89 6.58 -2.94
CA ILE A 49 3.67 5.30 -2.25
C ILE A 49 5.02 4.74 -1.86
N PHE A 50 5.12 4.23 -0.63
CA PHE A 50 6.30 3.51 -0.17
C PHE A 50 5.93 2.52 0.94
N ILE A 51 5.49 1.33 0.56
CA ILE A 51 5.05 0.32 1.54
C ILE A 51 5.62 -1.07 1.24
N GLY A 52 6.09 -1.75 2.28
CA GLY A 52 6.50 -3.14 2.19
C GLY A 52 5.29 -4.08 2.13
N ILE A 53 5.36 -5.14 1.33
CA ILE A 53 4.24 -6.06 1.10
C ILE A 53 3.64 -6.64 2.39
N LYS A 54 4.48 -7.03 3.36
CA LYS A 54 4.00 -7.57 4.64
C LYS A 54 3.15 -6.58 5.42
N LYS A 55 3.51 -5.30 5.37
CA LYS A 55 2.78 -4.21 6.03
C LYS A 55 1.44 -3.97 5.34
N LEU A 56 1.43 -3.94 4.01
CA LEU A 56 0.22 -3.82 3.21
C LEU A 56 -0.78 -4.95 3.51
N LEU A 57 -0.32 -6.21 3.60
CA LEU A 57 -1.18 -7.35 3.95
C LEU A 57 -1.77 -7.21 5.37
N ALA A 58 -1.00 -6.70 6.34
CA ALA A 58 -1.53 -6.44 7.68
C ALA A 58 -2.63 -5.36 7.69
N LEU A 59 -2.49 -4.31 6.85
CA LEU A 59 -3.55 -3.31 6.67
C LEU A 59 -4.80 -3.91 6.02
N VAL A 60 -4.62 -4.78 5.03
CA VAL A 60 -5.71 -5.54 4.38
C VAL A 60 -6.48 -6.40 5.39
N ASP A 61 -5.78 -7.13 6.26
CA ASP A 61 -6.40 -7.95 7.29
C ASP A 61 -7.17 -7.11 8.33
N MET A 62 -6.68 -5.90 8.62
CA MET A 62 -7.40 -4.95 9.49
C MET A 62 -8.71 -4.47 8.84
N VAL A 63 -8.67 -4.07 7.57
CA VAL A 63 -9.86 -3.50 6.90
C VAL A 63 -10.93 -4.55 6.60
N LYS A 64 -10.57 -5.83 6.46
CA LYS A 64 -11.55 -6.93 6.39
C LYS A 64 -12.47 -6.99 7.62
N GLN A 65 -12.00 -6.52 8.77
CA GLN A 65 -12.75 -6.44 10.03
C GLN A 65 -13.53 -5.13 10.20
N THR A 66 -13.49 -4.25 9.19
CA THR A 66 -14.21 -2.97 9.17
C THR A 66 -15.46 -3.09 8.29
N ASP A 67 -16.54 -2.40 8.66
CA ASP A 67 -17.76 -2.35 7.85
C ASP A 67 -17.45 -1.86 6.43
N GLU A 68 -18.10 -2.48 5.44
CA GLU A 68 -17.80 -2.29 4.01
C GLU A 68 -17.81 -0.81 3.60
N GLU A 69 -18.75 -0.04 4.15
CA GLU A 69 -18.89 1.40 3.87
C GLU A 69 -17.64 2.21 4.27
N TYR A 70 -16.90 1.77 5.29
CA TYR A 70 -15.75 2.50 5.84
C TYR A 70 -14.40 1.93 5.40
N ARG A 71 -14.34 0.79 4.69
CA ARG A 71 -13.08 0.11 4.35
C ARG A 71 -12.11 0.98 3.56
N VAL A 72 -12.60 1.65 2.52
CA VAL A 72 -11.75 2.51 1.65
C VAL A 72 -11.13 3.64 2.47
N PHE A 73 -11.97 4.36 3.23
CA PHE A 73 -11.52 5.46 4.09
C PHE A 73 -10.50 4.95 5.12
N LYS A 74 -10.82 3.87 5.83
CA LYS A 74 -9.95 3.28 6.85
C LYS A 74 -8.61 2.85 6.28
N PHE A 75 -8.61 2.22 5.10
CA PHE A 75 -7.40 1.79 4.40
C PHE A 75 -6.49 2.96 4.07
N LEU A 76 -7.02 4.00 3.40
CA LEU A 76 -6.24 5.16 2.97
C LEU A 76 -5.68 5.92 4.17
N THR A 77 -6.49 6.15 5.21
CA THR A 77 -6.02 6.78 6.45
C THR A 77 -4.89 5.97 7.10
N LYS A 78 -5.03 4.64 7.18
CA LYS A 78 -3.98 3.80 7.78
C LYS A 78 -2.71 3.76 6.93
N MET A 79 -2.83 3.72 5.61
CA MET A 79 -1.70 3.85 4.70
C MET A 79 -0.92 5.15 4.93
N GLN A 80 -1.62 6.27 5.19
CA GLN A 80 -0.98 7.56 5.51
C GLN A 80 -0.33 7.55 6.90
N GLU A 81 -1.05 7.10 7.93
CA GLU A 81 -0.55 7.03 9.31
C GLU A 81 0.73 6.17 9.43
N GLU A 82 0.84 5.11 8.63
CA GLU A 82 2.02 4.25 8.61
C GLU A 82 3.13 4.73 7.65
N GLY A 83 2.95 5.89 7.01
CA GLY A 83 3.91 6.48 6.07
C GLY A 83 3.99 5.77 4.71
N GLY A 84 3.06 4.86 4.42
CA GLY A 84 2.98 4.13 3.16
C GLY A 84 2.38 4.94 2.01
N LEU A 85 1.69 6.04 2.32
CA LEU A 85 1.03 6.92 1.37
C LEU A 85 1.20 8.39 1.76
N ASP A 86 1.66 9.20 0.81
CA ASP A 86 1.67 10.66 0.89
C ASP A 86 0.91 11.21 -0.34
N LEU A 87 -0.24 11.85 -0.09
CA LEU A 87 -1.11 12.42 -1.12
C LEU A 87 -0.59 13.77 -1.66
N GLY A 88 0.52 14.29 -1.10
CA GLY A 88 1.00 15.63 -1.36
C GLY A 88 0.16 16.67 -0.60
N THR A 89 0.83 17.67 -0.04
CA THR A 89 0.14 18.83 0.54
C THR A 89 -0.63 19.56 -0.57
N THR A 90 -1.97 19.56 -0.48
CA THR A 90 -2.74 20.64 -1.09
C THR A 90 -2.41 21.89 -0.28
N ILE A 91 -1.44 22.68 -0.75
CA ILE A 91 -1.34 24.07 -0.33
C ILE A 91 -2.58 24.76 -0.94
N GLN A 92 -3.62 24.95 -0.12
CA GLN A 92 -4.67 25.94 -0.37
C GLN A 92 -4.18 27.30 0.11
#